data_AF-A0A364YB27-F1
#
_entry.id   AF-A0A364YB27-F1
#
_cell.length_a   1.000
_cell.length_b   1.000
_cell.length_c   1.000
_cell.angle_alpha   90.00
_cell.angle_beta   90.00
_cell.angle_gamma   90.00
#
_symmetry.space_group_name_H-M   'P 1'
#
loop_
_entity.id
_entity.type
_entity.pdbx_description
1 polymer ?
#
loop_
_entity_poly.entity_id
_entity_poly.type
_entity_poly.pdbx_seq_one_letter_code
_entity_poly.pdbx_strand_id
1 'polypeptide(L)'
;MVKDYQERRKDFKHASIALADAHQGTLLVTATATYIPIDQFKSIFNEIAHWVEKYSIQKLIFDKRQLTVFHQPSMEWYFVDWKERMYAAGLTRHVKILPQDEVFRQSVRIGRNKINEAYPNGKFHTMEILYAETLEEAVAL
;
A
#
# COMPACT_ATOMS: atom_id res chain seq x y z
N MET A 1 16.69 -13.94 12.67
CA MET A 1 16.14 -14.42 11.38
C MET A 1 15.88 -13.22 10.46
N VAL A 2 16.92 -12.64 9.85
CA VAL A 2 16.79 -11.45 8.96
C VAL A 2 17.84 -11.51 7.84
N LYS A 3 17.89 -12.61 7.07
CA LYS A 3 18.92 -12.77 6.02
C LYS A 3 18.43 -12.95 4.58
N ASP A 4 17.13 -13.12 4.32
CA ASP A 4 16.68 -13.51 2.95
C ASP A 4 15.97 -12.43 2.12
N TYR A 5 15.88 -11.17 2.57
CA TYR A 5 15.18 -10.11 1.81
C TYR A 5 15.83 -9.72 0.46
N GLN A 6 17.06 -10.16 0.17
CA GLN A 6 17.87 -9.57 -0.92
C GLN A 6 17.53 -10.12 -2.32
N GLU A 7 16.98 -11.33 -2.47
CA GLU A 7 16.69 -11.91 -3.80
C GLU A 7 15.30 -11.53 -4.36
N ARG A 8 14.42 -10.98 -3.53
CA ARG A 8 13.03 -10.64 -3.92
C ARG A 8 12.63 -9.24 -3.49
N ARG A 9 13.53 -8.28 -3.73
CA ARG A 9 13.35 -6.85 -3.51
C ARG A 9 13.56 -6.07 -4.79
N LYS A 10 12.81 -4.97 -4.96
CA LYS A 10 13.03 -3.97 -6.00
C LYS A 10 12.97 -2.58 -5.40
N ASP A 11 14.00 -1.78 -5.68
CA ASP A 11 14.09 -0.40 -5.23
C ASP A 11 13.65 0.57 -6.33
N PHE A 12 12.96 1.62 -5.89
CA PHE A 12 12.55 2.78 -6.67
C PHE A 12 13.12 4.03 -6.01
N LYS A 13 13.05 5.15 -6.73
CA LYS A 13 13.51 6.45 -6.21
C LYS A 13 12.84 6.86 -4.89
N HIS A 14 11.57 6.46 -4.67
CA HIS A 14 10.76 6.93 -3.54
C HIS A 14 10.16 5.79 -2.69
N ALA A 15 10.43 4.54 -3.04
CA ALA A 15 9.95 3.38 -2.29
C ALA A 15 10.81 2.14 -2.57
N SER A 16 10.63 1.11 -1.76
CA SER A 16 11.09 -0.25 -2.06
C SER A 16 9.93 -1.22 -1.94
N ILE A 17 9.92 -2.29 -2.74
CA ILE A 17 8.99 -3.41 -2.59
C ILE A 17 9.78 -4.69 -2.30
N ALA A 18 9.26 -5.56 -1.43
CA ALA A 18 9.87 -6.85 -1.10
C ALA A 18 8.82 -7.90 -0.76
N LEU A 19 9.07 -9.15 -1.15
CA LEU A 19 8.28 -10.29 -0.66
C LEU A 19 8.63 -10.59 0.79
N ALA A 20 7.62 -10.84 1.62
CA ALA A 20 7.83 -11.30 2.99
C ALA A 20 7.99 -12.83 2.98
N ASP A 21 9.23 -13.33 2.91
CA ASP A 21 9.51 -14.76 2.71
C ASP A 21 8.86 -15.68 3.75
N ALA A 22 8.74 -15.22 5.00
CA ALA A 22 8.10 -15.98 6.08
C ALA A 22 6.55 -16.02 5.97
N HIS A 23 5.94 -15.19 5.11
CA HIS A 23 4.50 -15.04 4.99
C HIS A 23 4.11 -15.10 3.51
N GLN A 24 3.87 -16.33 3.02
CA GLN A 24 3.43 -16.56 1.65
C GLN A 24 2.25 -15.65 1.29
N GLY A 25 2.28 -15.08 0.09
CA GLY A 25 1.23 -14.18 -0.39
C GLY A 25 1.27 -12.77 0.22
N THR A 26 2.36 -12.36 0.88
CA THR A 26 2.51 -11.01 1.45
C THR A 26 3.60 -10.20 0.75
N LEU A 27 3.25 -8.98 0.35
CA LEU A 27 4.18 -8.00 -0.20
C LEU A 27 4.29 -6.77 0.70
N LEU A 28 5.52 -6.35 1.00
CA LEU A 28 5.83 -5.12 1.71
C LEU A 28 6.21 -4.02 0.73
N VAL A 29 5.62 -2.85 0.92
CA VAL A 29 5.97 -1.60 0.24
C VAL A 29 6.41 -0.62 1.31
N THR A 30 7.62 -0.09 1.20
CA THR A 30 8.18 0.87 2.14
C THR A 30 8.42 2.19 1.42
N ALA A 31 7.74 3.25 1.83
CA ALA A 31 8.08 4.60 1.37
C ALA A 31 9.47 4.99 1.90
N THR A 32 10.34 5.51 1.04
CA THR A 32 11.71 5.94 1.38
C THR A 32 11.91 7.45 1.24
N ALA A 33 10.88 8.18 0.82
CA ALA A 33 10.88 9.63 0.67
C ALA A 33 9.68 10.26 1.41
N THR A 34 9.73 11.57 1.63
CA THR A 34 8.67 12.36 2.29
C THR A 34 7.45 12.62 1.40
N TYR A 35 7.63 12.49 0.08
CA TYR A 35 6.61 12.67 -0.93
C TYR A 35 6.87 11.74 -2.12
N ILE A 36 5.80 11.25 -2.75
CA ILE A 36 5.86 10.44 -3.96
C ILE A 36 5.00 11.12 -5.04
N PRO A 37 5.61 11.68 -6.10
CA PRO A 37 4.88 12.21 -7.24
C PRO A 37 3.96 11.15 -7.86
N ILE A 38 2.82 11.57 -8.42
CA ILE A 38 1.81 10.62 -8.94
C ILE A 38 2.35 9.64 -9.98
N ASP A 39 3.22 10.09 -10.90
CA ASP A 39 3.77 9.19 -11.93
C ASP A 39 4.67 8.11 -11.33
N GLN A 40 5.44 8.47 -10.31
CA GLN A 40 6.27 7.53 -9.57
C GLN A 40 5.42 6.59 -8.72
N PHE A 41 4.36 7.12 -8.10
CA PHE A 41 3.39 6.32 -7.34
C PHE A 41 2.73 5.28 -8.26
N LYS A 42 2.21 5.69 -9.42
CA LYS A 42 1.61 4.78 -10.40
C LYS A 42 2.61 3.74 -10.91
N SER A 43 3.85 4.14 -11.18
CA SER A 43 4.92 3.23 -11.60
C SER A 43 5.19 2.13 -10.56
N ILE A 44 5.37 2.51 -9.28
CA ILE A 44 5.57 1.58 -8.17
C ILE A 44 4.37 0.63 -8.05
N PHE A 45 3.15 1.15 -8.09
CA PHE A 45 1.95 0.34 -7.92
C PHE A 45 1.61 -0.55 -9.12
N ASN A 46 2.01 -0.16 -10.34
CA ASN A 46 1.93 -1.05 -11.49
C ASN A 46 2.94 -2.20 -11.42
N GLU A 47 4.14 -1.98 -10.86
CA GLU A 47 5.04 -3.09 -10.55
C GLU A 47 4.44 -4.02 -9.50
N ILE A 48 3.83 -3.47 -8.45
CA ILE A 48 3.15 -4.27 -7.42
C ILE A 48 2.06 -5.14 -8.08
N ALA A 49 1.30 -4.60 -9.03
CA ALA A 49 0.30 -5.36 -9.77
C ALA A 49 0.92 -6.58 -10.49
N HIS A 50 2.07 -6.40 -11.15
CA HIS A 50 2.80 -7.51 -11.76
C HIS A 50 3.21 -8.57 -10.72
N TRP A 51 3.65 -8.16 -9.54
CA TRP A 51 4.03 -9.08 -8.46
C TRP A 51 2.82 -9.79 -7.84
N VAL A 52 1.68 -9.10 -7.74
CA VAL A 52 0.42 -9.68 -7.25
C VAL A 52 0.01 -10.86 -8.12
N GLU A 53 0.01 -10.69 -9.43
CA GLU A 53 -0.34 -11.75 -10.38
C GLU A 53 0.70 -12.86 -10.40
N LYS A 54 1.99 -12.51 -10.43
CA LYS A 54 3.09 -13.49 -10.55
C LYS A 54 3.23 -14.39 -9.33
N TYR A 55 3.00 -13.85 -8.13
CA TYR A 55 3.26 -14.53 -6.86
C TYR A 55 1.98 -14.78 -6.05
N SER A 56 0.80 -14.55 -6.63
CA SER A 56 -0.51 -14.73 -5.99
C SER A 56 -0.62 -14.00 -4.64
N ILE A 57 -0.24 -12.73 -4.62
CA ILE A 57 -0.23 -11.91 -3.39
C ILE A 57 -1.66 -11.60 -2.95
N GLN A 58 -1.95 -11.88 -1.69
CA GLN A 58 -3.27 -11.67 -1.06
C GLN A 58 -3.23 -10.55 -0.01
N LYS A 59 -2.03 -10.23 0.51
CA LYS A 59 -1.81 -9.18 1.50
C LYS A 59 -0.75 -8.17 1.04
N LEU A 60 -1.09 -6.89 1.09
CA LEU A 60 -0.15 -5.78 0.86
C LEU A 60 0.04 -4.97 2.14
N ILE A 61 1.26 -4.91 2.64
CA ILE A 61 1.66 -4.01 3.73
C ILE A 61 2.26 -2.76 3.10
N PHE A 62 1.73 -1.58 3.44
CA PHE A 62 2.30 -0.31 3.02
C PHE A 62 2.78 0.47 4.25
N ASP A 63 4.10 0.44 4.44
CA ASP A 63 4.79 1.30 5.39
C ASP A 63 4.95 2.71 4.81
N LYS A 64 4.17 3.63 5.36
CA LYS A 64 4.09 5.04 4.96
C LYS A 64 4.82 5.97 5.91
N ARG A 65 5.51 5.45 6.93
CA ARG A 65 6.04 6.26 8.05
C ARG A 65 6.96 7.41 7.62
N GLN A 66 7.64 7.28 6.48
CA GLN A 66 8.48 8.34 5.93
C GLN A 66 7.73 9.47 5.21
N LEU A 67 6.46 9.27 4.85
CA LEU A 67 5.68 10.29 4.14
C LEU A 67 5.29 11.42 5.10
N THR A 68 5.41 12.66 4.63
CA THR A 68 4.86 13.84 5.33
C THR A 68 3.83 14.57 4.48
N VAL A 69 3.78 14.28 3.18
CA VAL A 69 2.84 14.91 2.24
C VAL A 69 1.78 13.92 1.78
N PHE A 70 0.52 14.27 2.03
CA PHE A 70 -0.63 13.55 1.51
C PHE A 70 -0.99 14.05 0.09
N HIS A 71 -1.05 13.13 -0.88
CA HIS A 71 -1.38 13.46 -2.27
C HIS A 71 -2.73 12.87 -2.69
N GLN A 72 -3.78 13.69 -2.69
CA GLN A 72 -5.15 13.25 -2.99
C GLN A 72 -5.29 12.58 -4.38
N PRO A 73 -4.72 13.09 -5.48
CA PRO A 73 -4.85 12.46 -6.79
C PRO A 73 -4.28 11.03 -6.83
N SER A 74 -3.18 10.78 -6.10
CA SER A 74 -2.62 9.42 -5.97
C SER A 74 -3.56 8.51 -5.17
N MET A 75 -4.18 9.03 -4.10
CA MET A 75 -5.12 8.27 -3.27
C MET A 75 -6.39 7.89 -4.02
N GLU A 76 -6.95 8.79 -4.81
CA GLU A 76 -8.14 8.52 -5.60
C GLU A 76 -7.89 7.42 -6.63
N TRP A 77 -6.85 7.57 -7.47
CA TRP A 77 -6.44 6.54 -8.42
C TRP A 77 -6.13 5.20 -7.74
N TYR A 78 -5.46 5.23 -6.58
CA TYR A 78 -5.16 4.03 -5.81
C TYR A 78 -6.43 3.29 -5.36
N PHE A 79 -7.45 4.02 -4.91
CA PHE A 79 -8.66 3.43 -4.36
C PHE A 79 -9.65 3.00 -5.45
N VAL A 80 -9.80 3.79 -6.50
CA VAL A 80 -10.83 3.61 -7.51
C VAL A 80 -10.34 2.70 -8.63
N ASP A 81 -9.17 3.01 -9.22
CA ASP A 81 -8.69 2.26 -10.38
C ASP A 81 -7.81 1.06 -9.99
N TRP A 82 -6.83 1.30 -9.11
CA TRP A 82 -5.81 0.29 -8.83
C TRP A 82 -6.36 -0.86 -8.00
N LYS A 83 -7.04 -0.55 -6.87
CA LYS A 83 -7.62 -1.58 -6.01
C LYS A 83 -8.71 -2.41 -6.70
N GLU A 84 -9.46 -1.85 -7.62
CA GLU A 84 -10.46 -2.61 -8.37
C GLU A 84 -9.82 -3.75 -9.16
N ARG A 85 -8.75 -3.45 -9.90
CA ARG A 85 -7.96 -4.46 -10.62
C ARG A 85 -7.31 -5.47 -9.67
N MET A 86 -6.77 -5.01 -8.55
CA MET A 86 -6.06 -5.85 -7.60
C MET A 86 -6.98 -6.78 -6.81
N TYR A 87 -8.19 -6.32 -6.51
CA TYR A 87 -9.22 -7.16 -5.92
C TYR A 87 -9.56 -8.33 -6.86
N ALA A 88 -9.73 -8.06 -8.16
CA ALA A 88 -9.95 -9.11 -9.16
C ALA A 88 -8.76 -10.08 -9.28
N ALA A 89 -7.54 -9.61 -9.03
CA ALA A 89 -6.32 -10.42 -8.99
C ALA A 89 -6.10 -11.17 -7.66
N GLY A 90 -7.01 -11.05 -6.69
CA GLY A 90 -6.96 -11.77 -5.41
C GLY A 90 -6.29 -11.02 -4.25
N LEU A 91 -5.79 -9.80 -4.46
CA LEU A 91 -5.29 -8.96 -3.39
C LEU A 91 -6.46 -8.33 -2.64
N THR A 92 -6.82 -8.87 -1.48
CA THR A 92 -8.01 -8.47 -0.71
C THR A 92 -7.67 -7.80 0.62
N ARG A 93 -6.46 -8.02 1.17
CA ARG A 93 -6.01 -7.45 2.46
C ARG A 93 -4.94 -6.38 2.27
N HIS A 94 -5.16 -5.23 2.91
CA HIS A 94 -4.24 -4.11 2.95
C HIS A 94 -3.96 -3.69 4.37
N VAL A 95 -2.69 -3.71 4.78
CA VAL A 95 -2.26 -3.18 6.08
C VAL A 95 -1.47 -1.91 5.87
N LYS A 96 -1.77 -0.85 6.61
CA LYS A 96 -1.09 0.45 6.51
C LYS A 96 -0.39 0.77 7.82
N ILE A 97 0.86 1.20 7.73
CA ILE A 97 1.58 1.80 8.86
C ILE A 97 1.72 3.28 8.55
N LEU A 98 1.07 4.14 9.33
CA LEU A 98 1.04 5.59 9.08
C LEU A 98 2.15 6.31 9.87
N PRO A 99 2.61 7.48 9.39
CA PRO A 99 3.42 8.40 10.19
C PRO A 99 2.74 8.73 11.54
N GLN A 100 3.54 8.97 12.57
CA GLN A 100 3.09 9.55 13.84
C GLN A 100 2.92 11.08 13.72
N ASP A 101 2.18 11.50 12.69
CA ASP A 101 1.88 12.89 12.37
C ASP A 101 0.35 13.04 12.29
N GLU A 102 -0.23 13.81 13.22
CA GLU A 102 -1.67 14.00 13.30
C GLU A 102 -2.23 14.73 12.07
N VAL A 103 -1.51 15.71 11.52
CA VAL A 103 -1.93 16.48 10.33
C VAL A 103 -1.99 15.57 9.11
N PHE A 104 -1.00 14.70 8.94
CA PHE A 104 -0.99 13.68 7.89
C PHE A 104 -2.16 12.71 8.05
N ARG A 105 -2.36 12.17 9.26
CA ARG A 105 -3.47 11.24 9.57
C ARG A 105 -4.83 11.89 9.31
N GLN A 106 -4.99 13.17 9.68
CA GLN A 106 -6.21 13.96 9.38
C GLN A 106 -6.42 14.14 7.87
N SER A 107 -5.35 14.45 7.13
CA SER A 107 -5.41 14.60 5.67
C SER A 107 -5.84 13.29 4.99
N VAL A 108 -5.31 12.14 5.44
CA VAL A 108 -5.73 10.82 4.97
C VAL A 108 -7.22 10.57 5.25
N ARG A 109 -7.71 10.93 6.44
CA ARG A 109 -9.12 10.76 6.81
C ARG A 109 -10.03 11.58 5.91
N ILE A 110 -9.73 12.87 5.73
CA ILE A 110 -10.50 13.77 4.85
C ILE A 110 -10.50 13.26 3.42
N GLY A 111 -9.33 12.87 2.90
CA GLY A 111 -9.21 12.34 1.54
C GLY A 111 -9.99 11.04 1.34
N ARG A 112 -9.99 10.15 2.33
CA ARG A 112 -10.77 8.91 2.30
C ARG A 112 -12.28 9.17 2.35
N ASN A 113 -12.74 10.13 3.15
CA ASN A 113 -14.16 10.49 3.21
C ASN A 113 -14.66 10.99 1.85
N LYS A 114 -13.89 11.87 1.19
CA LYS A 114 -14.22 12.35 -0.17
C LYS A 114 -14.35 11.20 -1.17
N ILE A 115 -13.45 10.22 -1.12
CA ILE A 115 -13.52 9.03 -1.99
C ILE A 115 -14.74 8.16 -1.66
N ASN A 116 -15.05 7.96 -0.37
CA ASN A 116 -16.23 7.18 0.04
C ASN A 116 -17.53 7.82 -0.46
N GLU A 117 -17.65 9.14 -0.36
CA GLU A 117 -18.83 9.90 -0.82
C GLU A 117 -18.97 9.85 -2.35
N ALA A 118 -17.86 10.01 -3.08
CA ALA A 118 -17.86 9.99 -4.55
C ALA A 118 -18.05 8.59 -5.14
N TYR A 119 -17.58 7.54 -4.45
CA TYR A 119 -17.57 6.15 -4.93
C TYR A 119 -18.19 5.19 -3.90
N PRO A 120 -19.51 5.30 -3.61
CA PRO A 120 -20.16 4.50 -2.56
C PRO A 120 -20.17 3.00 -2.85
N ASN A 121 -20.03 2.61 -4.13
CA ASN A 121 -20.02 1.21 -4.56
C ASN A 121 -18.61 0.69 -4.91
N GLY A 122 -17.56 1.43 -4.58
CA GLY A 122 -16.18 1.05 -4.91
C GLY A 122 -15.76 -0.27 -4.25
N LYS A 123 -15.02 -1.12 -4.98
CA LYS A 123 -14.56 -2.43 -4.48
C LYS A 123 -13.72 -2.36 -3.21
N PHE A 124 -13.07 -1.22 -2.95
CA PHE A 124 -12.32 -1.01 -1.72
C PHE A 124 -13.17 -1.10 -0.44
N HIS A 125 -14.51 -1.02 -0.53
CA HIS A 125 -15.42 -1.28 0.60
C HIS A 125 -15.54 -2.77 0.95
N THR A 126 -15.23 -3.67 0.01
CA THR A 126 -15.23 -5.13 0.24
C THR A 126 -13.84 -5.68 0.59
N MET A 127 -12.84 -4.81 0.69
CA MET A 127 -11.46 -5.18 1.04
C MET A 127 -11.22 -5.02 2.54
N GLU A 128 -10.33 -5.84 3.07
CA GLU A 128 -9.88 -5.72 4.45
C GLU A 128 -8.77 -4.67 4.53
N ILE A 129 -9.10 -3.47 5.03
CA ILE A 129 -8.16 -2.35 5.14
C ILE A 129 -7.86 -2.10 6.62
N LEU A 130 -6.70 -2.59 7.06
CA LEU A 130 -6.21 -2.55 8.43
C LEU A 130 -5.13 -1.48 8.63
N TYR A 131 -4.89 -1.15 9.89
CA TYR A 131 -3.85 -0.26 10.34
C TYR A 131 -3.04 -0.97 11.41
N ALA A 132 -1.72 -0.78 11.38
CA ALA A 132 -0.78 -1.27 12.37
C ALA A 132 0.18 -0.14 12.76
N GLU A 133 0.76 -0.21 13.94
CA GLU A 133 1.75 0.75 14.44
C GLU A 133 3.19 0.26 14.19
N THR A 134 3.38 -1.06 14.06
CA THR A 134 4.70 -1.67 13.80
C THR A 134 4.68 -2.61 12.58
N LEU A 135 5.87 -2.94 12.08
CA LEU A 135 5.99 -3.89 10.98
C LEU A 135 5.66 -5.31 11.45
N GLU A 136 6.05 -5.66 12.67
CA GLU A 136 5.77 -6.94 13.30
C GLU A 136 4.26 -7.17 13.43
N GLU A 137 3.52 -6.16 13.89
CA GLU A 137 2.06 -6.19 13.93
C GLU A 137 1.47 -6.31 12.53
N ALA A 138 1.95 -5.51 11.57
CA ALA A 138 1.43 -5.54 10.21
C ALA A 138 1.62 -6.90 9.51
N VAL A 139 2.70 -7.60 9.86
CA VAL A 139 2.99 -8.94 9.37
C VAL A 139 2.08 -9.98 10.03
N ALA A 140 1.74 -9.81 11.31
CA ALA A 140 0.87 -10.72 12.07
C ALA A 140 -0.63 -10.60 11.72
N LEU A 141 -1.09 -9.41 11.30
CA LEU A 141 -2.44 -9.15 10.77
C LEU A 141 -2.68 -9.83 9.42
#